data_AF-A0A292PVF2-F1
#
_entry.id   AF-A0A292PVF2-F1
#
_cell.length_a   1.000
_cell.length_b   1.000
_cell.length_c   1.000
_cell.angle_alpha   90.00
_cell.angle_beta   90.00
_cell.angle_gamma   90.00
#
_symmetry.space_group_name_H-M   'P 1'
#
loop_
_entity.id
_entity.type
_entity.pdbx_description
1 polymer ?
#
loop_
_entity_poly.entity_id
_entity_poly.type
_entity_poly.pdbx_seq_one_letter_code
_entity_poly.pdbx_strand_id
1 'polypeptide(L)'
;PDNLLIAGVAWVTEKHERVILRTRNRVQDTEKVVLIDVQSGNTQVVRERDDKDGWLENYFAISYIPGLSTPSYVDISDHSGWPHIYLYPVSGGEPIALTSGNWEVTAIYSIDVKRGLVYYQSTERDSKERHIFTVSLDGKTKRPLVDISKEGYYDASLSPEGGYYALSYSGP
;
A
#
# COMPACT_ATOMS: atom_id res chain seq x y z
N PRO A 1 -14.91 -20.54 9.70
CA PRO A 1 -16.13 -19.93 10.26
C PRO A 1 -16.90 -19.19 9.16
N ASP A 2 -18.21 -19.38 9.07
CA ASP A 2 -19.05 -19.04 7.90
C ASP A 2 -19.08 -17.53 7.53
N ASN A 3 -18.45 -16.69 8.34
CA ASN A 3 -18.37 -15.23 8.15
C ASN A 3 -16.96 -14.69 7.88
N LEU A 4 -15.96 -15.55 7.66
CA LEU A 4 -14.59 -15.13 7.36
C LEU A 4 -14.38 -14.99 5.84
N LEU A 5 -13.91 -13.83 5.40
CA LEU A 5 -13.51 -13.57 4.02
C LEU A 5 -11.98 -13.48 3.95
N ILE A 6 -11.38 -14.13 2.95
CA ILE A 6 -9.97 -13.88 2.57
C ILE A 6 -10.01 -12.81 1.48
N ALA A 7 -9.54 -11.61 1.81
CA ALA A 7 -9.60 -10.43 0.97
C ALA A 7 -8.27 -10.12 0.27
N GLY A 8 -7.19 -10.80 0.66
CA GLY A 8 -5.88 -10.65 0.03
C GLY A 8 -4.90 -11.71 0.49
N VAL A 9 -3.97 -12.05 -0.39
CA VAL A 9 -2.91 -13.04 -0.16
C VAL A 9 -1.64 -12.52 -0.81
N ALA A 10 -0.53 -12.48 -0.06
CA ALA A 10 0.76 -12.08 -0.62
C ALA A 10 1.92 -12.83 0.04
N TRP A 11 2.94 -13.16 -0.74
CA TRP A 11 4.22 -13.61 -0.21
C TRP A 11 4.97 -12.45 0.43
N VAL A 12 5.53 -12.67 1.63
CA VAL A 12 6.25 -11.64 2.40
C VAL A 12 7.66 -12.06 2.79
N THR A 13 8.26 -12.93 1.97
CA THR A 13 9.64 -13.42 2.05
C THR A 13 10.13 -13.79 0.65
N GLU A 14 11.43 -13.62 0.37
CA GLU A 14 12.01 -13.95 -0.94
C GLU A 14 11.96 -15.45 -1.26
N LYS A 15 12.04 -16.30 -0.24
CA LYS A 15 12.06 -17.76 -0.38
C LYS A 15 10.69 -18.42 -0.18
N HIS A 16 9.62 -17.63 -0.15
CA HIS A 16 8.25 -18.13 0.03
C HIS A 16 8.05 -18.96 1.32
N GLU A 17 8.75 -18.59 2.39
CA GLU A 17 8.65 -19.25 3.70
C GLU A 17 7.46 -18.72 4.50
N ARG A 18 7.03 -17.48 4.22
CA ARG A 18 5.89 -16.85 4.88
C ARG A 18 4.95 -16.17 3.89
N VAL A 19 3.66 -16.39 4.11
CA VAL A 19 2.55 -15.76 3.39
C VAL A 19 1.73 -14.92 4.37
N ILE A 20 1.20 -13.80 3.90
CA ILE A 20 0.29 -12.96 4.67
C ILE A 20 -1.10 -13.05 4.07
N LEU A 21 -2.11 -13.22 4.92
CA LEU A 21 -3.52 -13.19 4.56
C LEU A 21 -4.17 -11.94 5.13
N ARG A 22 -4.85 -11.18 4.28
CA ARG A 22 -5.81 -10.19 4.75
C ARG A 22 -7.17 -10.88 4.89
N THR A 23 -7.70 -10.86 6.10
CA THR A 23 -8.97 -11.50 6.43
C THR A 23 -9.95 -10.49 7.00
N ARG A 24 -11.24 -10.72 6.76
CA ARG A 24 -12.31 -9.82 7.19
C ARG A 24 -13.53 -10.59 7.67
N ASN A 25 -14.36 -9.95 8.48
CA ASN A 25 -15.71 -10.46 8.73
C ASN A 25 -16.64 -10.14 7.54
N ARG A 26 -17.81 -10.78 7.50
CA ARG A 26 -18.77 -10.67 6.38
C ARG A 26 -19.29 -9.25 6.14
N VAL A 27 -19.45 -8.46 7.20
CA VAL A 27 -19.93 -7.07 7.15
C VAL A 27 -18.80 -6.10 6.78
N GLN A 28 -17.54 -6.55 6.86
CA GLN A 28 -16.32 -5.82 6.48
C GLN A 28 -15.97 -4.64 7.38
N ASP A 29 -16.44 -4.63 8.62
CA ASP A 29 -16.05 -3.66 9.66
C ASP A 29 -14.80 -4.10 10.45
N THR A 30 -14.41 -5.37 10.36
CA THR A 30 -13.25 -5.93 11.06
C THR A 30 -12.24 -6.49 10.06
N GLU A 31 -10.96 -6.12 10.19
CA GLU A 31 -9.85 -6.67 9.41
C GLU A 31 -8.77 -7.27 10.32
N LYS A 32 -8.27 -8.44 9.95
CA LYS A 32 -7.06 -9.04 10.50
C LYS A 32 -6.08 -9.38 9.40
N VAL A 33 -4.84 -8.97 9.59
CA VAL A 33 -3.72 -9.43 8.76
C VAL A 33 -3.00 -10.53 9.51
N VAL A 34 -2.98 -11.72 8.92
CA VAL A 34 -2.47 -12.96 9.52
C VAL A 34 -1.22 -13.39 8.75
N LEU A 35 -0.09 -13.45 9.45
CA LEU A 35 1.14 -14.04 8.95
C LEU A 35 1.12 -15.54 9.19
N ILE A 36 1.52 -16.31 8.18
CA ILE A 36 1.57 -17.77 8.23
C ILE A 36 2.97 -18.23 7.84
N ASP A 37 3.58 -19.05 8.70
CA ASP A 37 4.77 -19.81 8.37
C ASP A 37 4.36 -21.08 7.60
N VAL A 38 4.85 -21.23 6.37
CA VAL A 38 4.39 -22.28 5.44
C VAL A 38 4.79 -23.68 5.91
N GLN A 39 5.98 -23.83 6.48
CA GLN A 39 6.51 -25.13 6.86
C GLN A 39 5.81 -25.67 8.12
N SER A 40 5.65 -24.83 9.14
CA SER A 40 5.06 -25.23 10.42
C SER A 40 3.54 -25.10 10.46
N GLY A 41 2.94 -24.27 9.60
CA GLY A 41 1.52 -23.91 9.67
C GLY A 41 1.20 -22.94 10.81
N ASN A 42 2.20 -22.45 11.54
CA ASN A 42 2.01 -21.49 12.62
C ASN A 42 1.48 -20.17 12.08
N THR A 43 0.48 -19.62 12.76
CA THR A 43 -0.17 -18.36 12.38
C THR A 43 -0.02 -17.30 13.46
N GLN A 44 0.17 -16.05 13.06
CA GLN A 44 0.23 -14.89 13.95
C GLN A 44 -0.60 -13.75 13.38
N VAL A 45 -1.46 -13.12 14.19
CA VAL A 45 -2.09 -11.84 13.81
C VAL A 45 -1.06 -10.73 13.98
N VAL A 46 -0.72 -10.04 12.89
CA VAL A 46 0.32 -8.99 12.86
C VAL A 46 -0.26 -7.58 12.74
N ARG A 47 -1.54 -7.47 12.36
CA ARG A 47 -2.31 -6.22 12.35
C ARG A 47 -3.79 -6.53 12.52
N GLU A 48 -4.49 -5.69 13.26
CA GLU A 48 -5.94 -5.77 13.48
C GLU A 48 -6.54 -4.37 13.38
N ARG A 49 -7.72 -4.26 12.76
CA ARG A 49 -8.49 -3.03 12.63
C ARG A 49 -9.97 -3.32 12.81
N ASP A 50 -10.67 -2.33 13.33
CA ASP A 50 -12.09 -2.34 13.61
C ASP A 50 -12.65 -0.96 13.29
N ASP A 51 -13.74 -0.90 12.54
CA ASP A 51 -14.46 0.31 12.17
C ASP A 51 -15.97 0.12 12.40
N LYS A 52 -16.40 0.34 13.64
CA LYS A 52 -17.78 0.06 14.10
C LYS A 52 -18.84 0.92 13.44
N ASP A 53 -18.43 2.06 12.90
CA ASP A 53 -19.34 3.07 12.35
C ASP A 53 -19.33 3.09 10.81
N GLY A 54 -18.60 2.16 10.18
CA GLY A 54 -18.38 2.14 8.73
C GLY A 54 -18.03 0.76 8.16
N TRP A 55 -17.17 0.78 7.14
CA TRP A 55 -16.61 -0.41 6.51
C TRP A 55 -15.15 -0.14 6.14
N LEU A 56 -14.35 -1.19 6.12
CA LEU A 56 -12.94 -1.10 5.71
C LEU A 56 -12.85 -1.31 4.19
N GLU A 57 -12.18 -0.41 3.48
CA GLU A 57 -11.97 -0.55 2.03
C GLU A 57 -10.80 -1.51 1.71
N ASN A 58 -10.86 -2.26 0.61
CA ASN A 58 -9.81 -3.20 0.23
C ASN A 58 -8.98 -2.68 -0.96
N TYR A 59 -7.83 -2.10 -0.66
CA TYR A 59 -6.95 -1.49 -1.67
C TYR A 59 -6.04 -2.45 -2.45
N PHE A 60 -6.02 -3.75 -2.13
CA PHE A 60 -5.21 -4.78 -2.81
C PHE A 60 -3.71 -4.41 -3.03
N ALA A 61 -3.08 -3.73 -2.06
CA ALA A 61 -1.80 -3.06 -2.25
C ALA A 61 -0.58 -3.78 -1.62
N ILE A 62 -0.77 -4.93 -0.96
CA ILE A 62 0.30 -5.59 -0.21
C ILE A 62 1.44 -6.01 -1.15
N SER A 63 2.62 -5.43 -0.94
CA SER A 63 3.84 -5.71 -1.71
C SER A 63 5.05 -5.86 -0.80
N TYR A 64 5.72 -7.02 -0.82
CA TYR A 64 6.89 -7.29 0.02
C TYR A 64 8.12 -6.49 -0.41
N ILE A 65 8.87 -5.98 0.57
CA ILE A 65 10.08 -5.20 0.37
C ILE A 65 11.29 -5.96 0.96
N PRO A 66 12.12 -6.61 0.11
CA PRO A 66 13.33 -7.29 0.56
C PRO A 66 14.47 -6.30 0.87
N GLY A 67 15.50 -6.78 1.55
CA GLY A 67 16.76 -6.05 1.74
C GLY A 67 16.76 -4.94 2.79
N LEU A 68 15.64 -4.68 3.46
CA LEU A 68 15.57 -3.77 4.60
C LEU A 68 16.07 -4.47 5.88
N SER A 69 16.60 -3.70 6.83
CA SER A 69 17.05 -4.21 8.14
C SER A 69 15.93 -4.91 8.91
N THR A 70 14.69 -4.42 8.74
CA THR A 70 13.46 -5.04 9.20
C THR A 70 12.68 -5.49 7.97
N PRO A 71 12.43 -6.79 7.78
CA PRO A 71 11.59 -7.27 6.69
C PRO A 71 10.21 -6.61 6.76
N SER A 72 9.80 -5.96 5.67
CA SER A 72 8.60 -5.13 5.63
C SER A 72 7.81 -5.33 4.34
N TYR A 73 6.57 -4.86 4.33
CA TYR A 73 5.73 -4.78 3.15
C TYR A 73 5.07 -3.41 3.06
N VAL A 74 4.91 -2.92 1.83
CA VAL A 74 4.10 -1.74 1.54
C VAL A 74 2.64 -2.14 1.44
N ASP A 75 1.76 -1.28 1.94
CA ASP A 75 0.32 -1.46 1.90
C ASP A 75 -0.39 -0.10 1.97
N ILE A 76 -1.67 -0.06 1.56
CA ILE A 76 -2.54 1.11 1.73
C ILE A 76 -3.50 0.86 2.88
N SER A 77 -3.65 1.87 3.73
CA SER A 77 -4.61 1.89 4.83
C SER A 77 -5.20 3.29 5.01
N ASP A 78 -6.46 3.35 5.42
CA ASP A 78 -7.21 4.58 5.72
C ASP A 78 -7.34 4.85 7.23
N HIS A 79 -6.51 4.23 8.07
CA HIS A 79 -6.61 4.39 9.53
C HIS A 79 -6.38 5.83 10.03
N SER A 80 -5.77 6.68 9.21
CA SER A 80 -5.62 8.12 9.46
C SER A 80 -6.84 8.95 9.04
N GLY A 81 -7.90 8.32 8.53
CA GLY A 81 -9.08 8.96 7.92
C GLY A 81 -8.98 9.16 6.41
N TRP A 82 -7.81 8.92 5.80
CA TRP A 82 -7.57 8.98 4.36
C TRP A 82 -6.66 7.83 3.91
N PRO A 83 -6.85 7.24 2.72
CA PRO A 83 -6.01 6.17 2.20
C PRO A 83 -4.58 6.67 1.97
N HIS A 84 -3.64 6.08 2.69
CA HIS A 84 -2.22 6.41 2.60
C HIS A 84 -1.35 5.16 2.53
N ILE A 85 -0.13 5.35 2.04
CA ILE A 85 0.87 4.30 1.91
C ILE A 85 1.65 4.19 3.21
N TYR A 86 1.78 2.97 3.70
CA TYR A 86 2.53 2.63 4.89
C TYR A 86 3.50 1.49 4.60
N LEU A 87 4.64 1.51 5.29
CA LEU A 87 5.59 0.41 5.33
C LEU A 87 5.44 -0.32 6.66
N TYR A 88 4.85 -1.52 6.62
CA TYR A 88 4.57 -2.35 7.79
C TYR A 88 5.67 -3.40 7.99
N PRO A 89 6.16 -3.61 9.23
CA PRO A 89 6.99 -4.78 9.53
C PRO A 89 6.21 -6.08 9.29
N VAL A 90 6.85 -7.08 8.66
CA VAL A 90 6.23 -8.39 8.41
C VAL A 90 5.81 -9.08 9.69
N SER A 91 6.59 -8.94 10.77
CA SER A 91 6.32 -9.53 12.08
C SER A 91 5.27 -8.79 12.91
N GLY A 92 4.68 -7.70 12.37
CA GLY A 92 3.85 -6.77 13.11
C GLY A 92 4.65 -5.72 13.87
N GLY A 93 3.94 -4.71 14.40
CA GLY A 93 4.50 -3.53 15.04
C GLY A 93 4.07 -2.24 14.35
N GLU A 94 4.62 -1.12 14.81
CA GLU A 94 4.30 0.21 14.27
C GLU A 94 4.79 0.38 12.83
N PRO A 95 3.92 0.84 11.90
CA PRO A 95 4.33 1.15 10.54
C PRO A 95 5.09 2.47 10.44
N ILE A 96 5.81 2.64 9.33
CA ILE A 96 6.27 3.96 8.87
C ILE A 96 5.24 4.50 7.89
N ALA A 97 4.66 5.66 8.17
CA ALA A 97 3.83 6.38 7.21
C ALA A 97 4.71 6.93 6.09
N LEU A 98 4.48 6.50 4.85
CA LEU A 98 5.19 7.02 3.68
C LEU A 98 4.49 8.26 3.13
N THR A 99 3.16 8.34 3.29
CA THR A 99 2.36 9.51 2.90
C THR A 99 1.42 9.92 4.02
N SER A 100 1.02 11.19 4.04
CA SER A 100 0.09 11.74 5.02
C SER A 100 -0.56 13.04 4.52
N GLY A 101 -1.79 13.30 4.94
CA GLY A 101 -2.49 14.56 4.69
C GLY A 101 -4.01 14.37 4.64
N ASN A 102 -4.72 15.41 4.21
CA ASN A 102 -6.17 15.37 4.02
C ASN A 102 -6.52 15.11 2.54
N TRP A 103 -6.02 13.99 2.01
CA TRP A 103 -6.13 13.60 0.60
C TRP A 103 -5.85 12.11 0.45
N GLU A 104 -6.19 11.54 -0.72
CA GLU A 104 -6.19 10.10 -0.94
C GLU A 104 -5.04 9.66 -1.85
N VAL A 105 -4.36 8.59 -1.47
CA VAL A 105 -3.62 7.75 -2.42
C VAL A 105 -4.63 6.89 -3.16
N THR A 106 -4.58 6.94 -4.48
CA THR A 106 -5.56 6.29 -5.36
C THR A 106 -4.99 5.06 -6.06
N ALA A 107 -3.67 5.01 -6.26
CA ALA A 107 -2.98 3.83 -6.79
C ALA A 107 -1.50 3.83 -6.40
N ILE A 108 -0.92 2.64 -6.22
CA ILE A 108 0.53 2.41 -6.28
C ILE A 108 0.81 1.78 -7.65
N TYR A 109 1.67 2.41 -8.44
CA TYR A 109 2.01 1.92 -9.77
C TYR A 109 3.24 1.01 -9.76
N SER A 110 4.22 1.30 -8.91
CA SER A 110 5.45 0.52 -8.82
C SER A 110 6.21 0.81 -7.53
N ILE A 111 7.04 -0.14 -7.11
CA ILE A 111 7.97 0.03 -5.99
C ILE A 111 9.36 -0.37 -6.48
N ASP A 112 10.23 0.61 -6.63
CA ASP A 112 11.64 0.41 -6.96
C ASP A 112 12.42 0.17 -5.67
N VAL A 113 12.62 -1.10 -5.32
CA VAL A 113 13.34 -1.51 -4.11
C VAL A 113 14.82 -1.11 -4.17
N LYS A 114 15.44 -1.10 -5.36
CA LYS A 114 16.86 -0.76 -5.52
C LYS A 114 17.11 0.72 -5.19
N ARG A 115 16.21 1.61 -5.61
CA ARG A 115 16.26 3.05 -5.31
C ARG A 115 15.51 3.45 -4.05
N GLY A 116 14.71 2.54 -3.50
CA GLY A 116 13.87 2.76 -2.33
C GLY A 116 12.74 3.77 -2.59
N LEU A 117 12.07 3.69 -3.73
CA LEU A 117 11.02 4.62 -4.17
C LEU A 117 9.69 3.92 -4.43
N VAL A 118 8.60 4.53 -3.97
CA VAL A 118 7.22 4.15 -4.30
C VAL A 118 6.65 5.17 -5.27
N TYR A 119 6.14 4.70 -6.40
CA TYR A 119 5.48 5.49 -7.43
C TYR A 119 3.98 5.38 -7.23
N TYR A 120 3.29 6.49 -7.03
CA TYR A 120 1.87 6.48 -6.66
C TYR A 120 1.09 7.66 -7.27
N GLN A 121 -0.22 7.47 -7.38
CA GLN A 121 -1.19 8.50 -7.78
C GLN A 121 -1.91 9.02 -6.54
N SER A 122 -2.18 10.33 -6.47
CA SER A 122 -2.97 10.91 -5.38
C SER A 122 -3.85 12.07 -5.80
N THR A 123 -4.75 12.45 -4.89
CA THR A 123 -5.60 13.64 -4.95
C THR A 123 -5.02 14.82 -4.15
N GLU A 124 -3.71 14.78 -3.83
CA GLU A 124 -3.07 15.74 -2.94
C GLU A 124 -3.19 17.20 -3.41
N ARG A 125 -3.26 17.42 -4.73
CA ARG A 125 -3.49 18.76 -5.29
C ARG A 125 -4.95 19.17 -5.11
N ASP A 126 -5.88 18.39 -5.66
CA ASP A 126 -7.32 18.64 -5.63
C ASP A 126 -8.07 17.29 -5.72
N SER A 127 -9.26 17.21 -5.14
CA SER A 127 -10.06 15.97 -5.13
C SER A 127 -10.51 15.52 -6.53
N LYS A 128 -10.61 16.46 -7.47
CA LYS A 128 -11.01 16.20 -8.87
C LYS A 128 -9.83 15.80 -9.77
N GLU A 129 -8.62 15.94 -9.26
CA GLU A 129 -7.39 15.77 -10.04
C GLU A 129 -6.64 14.51 -9.66
N ARG A 130 -5.74 14.07 -10.54
CA ARG A 130 -4.85 12.93 -10.29
C ARG A 130 -3.46 13.28 -10.74
N HIS A 131 -2.53 13.33 -9.78
CA HIS A 131 -1.11 13.57 -10.05
C HIS A 131 -0.29 12.41 -9.56
N ILE A 132 0.87 12.25 -10.19
CA ILE A 132 1.79 11.15 -9.94
C ILE A 132 2.99 11.68 -9.16
N PHE A 133 3.34 10.95 -8.11
CA PHE A 133 4.42 11.28 -7.20
C PHE A 133 5.32 10.07 -6.97
N THR A 134 6.52 10.35 -6.48
CA THR A 134 7.37 9.37 -5.81
C THR A 134 7.49 9.72 -4.34
N VAL A 135 7.57 8.70 -3.48
CA VAL A 135 8.03 8.86 -2.10
C VAL A 135 9.07 7.80 -1.73
N SER A 136 10.05 8.16 -0.90
CA SER A 136 11.05 7.21 -0.41
C SER A 136 10.45 6.22 0.61
N LEU A 137 11.02 5.02 0.72
CA LEU A 137 10.59 3.99 1.67
C LEU A 137 10.77 4.37 3.15
N ASP A 138 11.45 5.48 3.45
CA ASP A 138 11.53 6.06 4.79
C ASP A 138 10.56 7.24 5.00
N GLY A 139 9.75 7.58 3.99
CA GLY A 139 8.76 8.66 4.00
C GLY A 139 9.34 10.08 3.93
N LYS A 140 10.67 10.24 3.85
CA LYS A 140 11.31 11.56 4.01
C LYS A 140 11.38 12.39 2.73
N THR A 141 11.42 11.75 1.56
CA THR A 141 11.60 12.43 0.28
C THR A 141 10.42 12.15 -0.63
N LYS A 142 9.61 13.17 -0.88
CA LYS A 142 8.52 13.15 -1.87
C LYS A 142 8.85 14.08 -3.03
N ARG A 143 8.54 13.65 -4.27
CA ARG A 143 8.72 14.45 -5.49
C ARG A 143 7.56 14.23 -6.46
N PRO A 144 7.05 15.27 -7.14
CA PRO A 144 6.13 15.09 -8.24
C PRO A 144 6.85 14.50 -9.47
N LEU A 145 6.16 13.67 -10.25
CA LEU A 145 6.61 13.14 -11.55
C LEU A 145 5.98 13.86 -12.74
N VAL A 146 4.98 14.69 -12.48
CA VAL A 146 4.25 15.49 -13.45
C VAL A 146 4.24 16.95 -13.01
N ASP A 147 3.90 17.86 -13.91
CA ASP A 147 3.75 19.28 -13.57
C ASP A 147 2.48 19.49 -12.71
N ILE A 148 2.67 19.67 -11.41
CA ILE A 148 1.60 19.89 -10.44
C ILE A 148 1.12 21.35 -10.37
N SER A 149 1.73 22.26 -11.14
CA SER A 149 1.26 23.66 -11.20
C SER A 149 0.00 23.82 -12.08
N LYS A 150 -0.35 22.77 -12.83
CA LYS A 150 -1.51 22.71 -13.71
C LYS A 150 -2.49 21.65 -13.23
N GLU A 151 -3.77 21.95 -13.45
CA GLU A 151 -4.84 20.98 -13.32
C GLU A 151 -4.61 19.81 -14.26
N GLY A 152 -4.90 18.60 -13.78
CA GLY A 152 -4.72 17.42 -14.60
C GLY A 152 -5.14 16.10 -13.98
N TYR A 153 -5.43 15.18 -14.88
CA TYR A 153 -5.72 13.79 -14.62
C TYR A 153 -4.69 12.92 -15.34
N TYR A 154 -3.66 12.54 -14.59
CA TYR A 154 -2.52 11.77 -15.08
C TYR A 154 -2.61 10.32 -14.62
N ASP A 155 -2.35 9.38 -15.51
CA ASP A 155 -2.14 7.98 -15.21
C ASP A 155 -0.79 7.49 -15.75
N ALA A 156 -0.21 6.43 -15.19
CA ALA A 156 1.04 5.88 -15.70
C ALA A 156 1.11 4.36 -15.65
N SER A 157 1.80 3.81 -16.65
CA SER A 157 2.27 2.43 -16.63
C SER A 157 3.79 2.42 -16.53
N LEU A 158 4.33 1.75 -15.51
CA LEU A 158 5.77 1.67 -15.27
C LEU A 158 6.33 0.34 -15.76
N SER A 159 7.56 0.39 -16.28
CA SER A 159 8.36 -0.82 -16.52
C SER A 159 8.59 -1.61 -15.21
N PRO A 160 8.82 -2.93 -15.25
CA PRO A 160 8.96 -3.75 -14.04
C PRO A 160 9.99 -3.25 -13.01
N GLU A 161 11.08 -2.60 -13.45
CA GLU A 161 12.10 -2.01 -12.57
C GLU A 161 11.98 -0.49 -12.40
N GLY A 162 10.86 0.12 -12.80
CA GLY A 162 10.60 1.56 -12.65
C GLY A 162 11.55 2.49 -13.42
N GLY A 163 12.36 1.96 -14.36
CA GLY A 163 13.32 2.75 -15.15
C GLY A 163 12.69 3.63 -16.22
N TYR A 164 11.53 3.23 -16.73
CA TYR A 164 10.74 3.97 -17.72
C TYR A 164 9.26 3.94 -17.36
N TYR A 165 8.51 4.92 -17.83
CA TYR A 165 7.06 4.98 -17.69
C TYR A 165 6.40 5.55 -18.95
N ALA A 166 5.23 5.01 -19.28
CA ALA A 166 4.31 5.62 -20.22
C ALA A 166 3.33 6.50 -19.43
N LEU A 167 3.29 7.79 -19.74
CA LEU A 167 2.38 8.75 -19.11
C LEU A 167 1.16 8.97 -20.00
N SER A 168 -0.02 8.84 -19.40
CA SER A 168 -1.30 9.17 -20.02
C SER A 168 -1.86 10.42 -19.36
N TYR A 169 -2.35 11.36 -20.17
CA TYR A 169 -3.05 12.55 -19.72
C TYR A 169 -4.46 12.56 -20.30
N SER A 170 -5.46 12.54 -19.43
CA SER A 170 -6.88 12.40 -19.82
C SER A 170 -7.67 13.71 -19.72
N GLY A 171 -6.97 14.83 -19.50
CA GLY A 171 -7.56 16.18 -19.37
C GLY A 171 -7.30 16.77 -17.99
N PRO A 172 -7.69 18.03 -17.76
CA PRO A 172 -8.20 18.43 -16.46
C PRO A 172 -9.45 17.61 -16.12
#